data_AF-A0A8T7LUV5-F1
#
_entry.id   AF-A0A8T7LUV5-F1
#
_cell.length_a   1.000
_cell.length_b   1.000
_cell.length_c   1.000
_cell.angle_alpha   90.00
_cell.angle_beta   90.00
_cell.angle_gamma   90.00
#
_symmetry.space_group_name_H-M   'P 1'
#
loop_
_entity.id
_entity.type
_entity.pdbx_description
1 polymer ?
#
loop_
_entity_poly.entity_id
_entity_poly.type
_entity_poly.pdbx_seq_one_letter_code
_entity_poly.pdbx_strand_id
1 'polypeptide(L)'
;MNDVRKMIYGTIIGFFLVLGFWFSIVYVSACGFTFTCNRGAPLAERTPIPTLIPATMPVQVGGGEAGAFNKCQVAAVDLIGAWVTAGVPETDKFPFTDVNGQACEAVFAKDVLPLFVESNLWYPGSLSCSSCHQSNLAVALQNMDLSSYAGILAGSGRANGEPKGKDILGGGVWEESLLYQMLYAPGGVSQINRPIMPLGRTADVPDKGPLIFAGRFVPEENASGMTSP
;
A
#
# COMPACT_ATOMS: atom_id res chain seq x y z
N MET A 1 27.73 -28.33 50.50
CA MET A 1 26.50 -27.59 50.14
C MET A 1 26.71 -26.39 49.18
N ASN A 2 27.95 -25.90 48.97
CA ASN A 2 28.20 -24.76 48.07
C ASN A 2 28.25 -25.11 46.57
N ASP A 3 28.58 -26.36 46.20
CA ASP A 3 28.66 -26.77 44.78
C ASP A 3 27.31 -26.84 44.07
N VAL A 4 26.29 -27.40 44.74
CA VAL A 4 24.94 -27.51 44.16
C VAL A 4 24.35 -26.13 43.91
N ARG A 5 24.55 -25.18 44.84
CA ARG A 5 24.08 -23.80 44.68
C ARG A 5 24.80 -23.08 43.52
N LYS A 6 26.11 -23.31 43.34
CA LYS A 6 26.88 -22.78 42.20
C LYS A 6 26.42 -23.38 40.87
N MET A 7 26.17 -24.69 40.81
CA MET A 7 25.61 -25.31 39.60
C MET A 7 24.22 -24.77 39.26
N ILE A 8 23.34 -24.63 40.25
CA ILE A 8 21.99 -24.09 40.03
C ILE A 8 22.06 -22.66 39.47
N TYR A 9 22.87 -21.78 40.08
CA TYR A 9 23.00 -20.41 39.55
C TYR A 9 23.69 -20.36 38.20
N GLY A 10 24.70 -21.21 37.96
CA GLY A 10 25.36 -21.32 36.66
C GLY A 10 24.39 -21.69 35.54
N THR A 11 23.54 -22.69 35.78
CA THR A 11 22.53 -23.13 34.81
C THR A 11 21.47 -22.04 34.57
N ILE A 12 21.01 -21.36 35.62
CA ILE A 12 20.02 -20.28 35.50
C ILE A 12 20.60 -19.12 34.67
N ILE A 13 21.83 -18.69 34.97
CA ILE A 13 22.50 -17.62 34.22
C ILE A 13 22.71 -18.03 32.76
N GLY A 14 23.18 -19.27 32.51
CA GLY A 14 23.35 -19.80 31.16
C GLY A 14 22.03 -19.80 30.37
N PHE A 15 20.93 -20.22 30.99
CA PHE A 15 19.61 -20.23 30.36
C PHE A 15 19.16 -18.83 29.93
N PHE A 16 19.31 -17.83 30.80
CA PHE A 16 18.95 -16.45 30.45
C PHE A 16 19.85 -15.85 29.36
N LEU A 17 21.14 -16.21 29.31
CA LEU A 17 22.03 -15.80 28.23
C LEU A 17 21.61 -16.41 26.88
N VAL A 18 21.25 -17.69 26.87
CA VAL A 18 20.76 -18.37 25.66
C VAL A 18 19.42 -17.76 25.20
N LEU A 19 18.50 -17.49 26.12
CA LEU A 19 17.24 -16.80 25.78
C LEU A 19 17.49 -15.39 25.24
N GLY A 20 18.34 -14.60 25.87
CA GLY A 20 18.68 -13.26 25.42
C GLY A 20 19.29 -13.26 24.02
N PHE A 21 20.19 -14.21 23.74
CA PHE A 21 20.76 -14.41 22.42
C PHE A 21 19.71 -14.83 21.39
N TRP A 22 18.85 -15.79 21.74
CA TRP A 22 17.78 -16.25 20.86
C TRP A 22 16.77 -15.15 20.52
N PHE A 23 16.30 -14.39 21.52
CA PHE A 23 15.43 -13.24 21.31
C PHE A 23 16.09 -12.16 20.46
N SER A 24 17.41 -11.93 20.62
CA SER A 24 18.15 -11.00 19.78
C SER A 24 18.20 -11.44 18.32
N ILE A 25 18.40 -12.75 18.06
CA ILE A 25 18.33 -13.31 16.69
C ILE A 25 16.94 -13.11 16.11
N VAL A 26 15.88 -13.48 16.84
CA VAL A 26 14.49 -13.32 16.38
C VAL A 26 14.20 -11.85 16.09
N TYR A 27 14.59 -10.94 16.99
CA TYR A 27 14.41 -9.51 16.81
C TYR A 27 15.12 -8.97 15.57
N VAL A 28 16.40 -9.28 15.37
CA VAL A 28 17.16 -8.84 14.20
C VAL A 28 16.59 -9.45 12.91
N SER A 29 16.12 -10.71 12.95
CA SER A 29 15.51 -11.35 11.79
C SER A 29 14.18 -10.70 11.38
N ALA A 30 13.37 -10.26 12.36
CA ALA A 30 12.06 -9.68 12.12
C ALA A 30 12.12 -8.15 11.88
N CYS A 31 13.07 -7.45 12.49
CA CYS A 31 13.07 -5.98 12.55
C CYS A 31 14.36 -5.35 11.99
N GLY A 32 15.41 -6.13 11.70
CA GLY A 32 16.72 -5.61 11.32
C GLY A 32 17.40 -4.86 12.48
N PHE A 33 18.23 -3.87 12.16
CA PHE A 33 18.84 -2.94 13.13
C PHE A 33 17.97 -1.71 13.42
N THR A 34 16.74 -1.68 12.90
CA THR A 34 15.82 -0.57 13.03
C THR A 34 14.73 -0.89 14.05
N PHE A 35 14.37 0.07 14.91
CA PHE A 35 13.31 -0.11 15.90
C PHE A 35 11.88 -0.18 15.31
N THR A 36 11.74 -0.10 13.98
CA THR A 36 10.43 0.05 13.30
C THR A 36 9.82 -1.26 12.79
N CYS A 37 10.48 -2.42 12.96
CA CYS A 37 9.93 -3.75 12.63
C CYS A 37 9.21 -3.87 11.25
N ASN A 38 9.65 -3.12 10.25
CA ASN A 38 8.96 -3.01 8.96
C ASN A 38 8.89 -4.31 8.15
N ARG A 39 9.73 -5.32 8.46
CA ARG A 39 9.72 -6.63 7.77
C ARG A 39 8.71 -7.63 8.36
N GLY A 40 8.19 -7.36 9.56
CA GLY A 40 7.20 -8.20 10.23
C GLY A 40 5.75 -7.73 10.04
N ALA A 41 5.54 -6.58 9.38
CA ALA A 41 4.19 -6.12 9.05
C ALA A 41 3.55 -7.15 8.11
N PRO A 42 2.37 -7.71 8.46
CA PRO A 42 1.67 -8.63 7.57
C PRO A 42 1.42 -7.91 6.25
N LEU A 43 1.91 -8.51 5.17
CA LEU A 43 1.67 -8.03 3.82
C LEU A 43 0.16 -7.98 3.61
N ALA A 44 -0.33 -6.91 2.99
CA ALA A 44 -1.72 -6.84 2.55
C ALA A 44 -1.93 -7.91 1.48
N GLU A 45 -2.29 -9.11 1.92
CA GLU A 45 -2.51 -10.23 1.03
C GLU A 45 -3.79 -9.97 0.26
N ARG A 46 -3.62 -9.81 -1.06
CA ARG A 46 -4.69 -9.56 -2.02
C ARG A 46 -5.49 -10.84 -2.25
N THR A 47 -6.08 -11.37 -1.19
CA THR A 47 -7.14 -12.35 -1.38
C THR A 47 -8.31 -11.58 -1.97
N PRO A 48 -8.82 -11.96 -3.16
CA PRO A 48 -10.13 -11.51 -3.58
C PRO A 48 -11.06 -12.02 -2.49
N ILE A 49 -11.49 -11.15 -1.59
CA ILE A 49 -12.49 -11.52 -0.59
C ILE A 49 -13.69 -11.94 -1.42
N PRO A 50 -14.06 -13.23 -1.44
CA PRO A 50 -15.28 -13.62 -2.08
C PRO A 50 -16.36 -12.90 -1.26
N THR A 51 -17.05 -11.98 -1.93
CA THR A 51 -18.32 -11.45 -1.46
C THR A 51 -19.07 -12.60 -0.82
N LEU A 52 -19.44 -12.44 0.46
CA LEU A 52 -20.07 -13.46 1.28
C LEU A 52 -21.36 -13.97 0.60
N ILE A 53 -21.23 -14.97 -0.26
CA ILE A 53 -22.34 -15.81 -0.72
C ILE A 53 -22.36 -17.00 0.25
N PRO A 54 -23.49 -17.25 0.95
CA PRO A 54 -23.58 -18.38 1.87
C PRO A 54 -23.42 -19.70 1.10
N ALA A 55 -22.71 -20.63 1.75
CA ALA A 55 -22.11 -21.85 1.22
C ALA A 55 -22.98 -22.73 0.29
N THR A 56 -22.33 -23.27 -0.75
CA THR A 56 -22.09 -24.70 -1.02
C THR A 56 -21.63 -24.85 -2.47
N MET A 57 -20.40 -25.32 -2.75
CA MET A 57 -19.97 -26.04 -3.98
C MET A 57 -18.41 -26.20 -4.03
N PRO A 58 -17.86 -27.19 -4.78
CA PRO A 58 -16.65 -27.92 -4.43
C PRO A 58 -15.35 -27.17 -4.75
N VAL A 59 -14.29 -27.57 -4.04
CA VAL A 59 -12.90 -27.09 -4.13
C VAL A 59 -12.47 -26.89 -5.59
N GLN A 60 -12.39 -25.63 -6.01
CA GLN A 60 -11.57 -25.23 -7.15
C GLN A 60 -10.13 -25.15 -6.67
N VAL A 61 -9.29 -26.00 -7.26
CA VAL A 61 -7.85 -26.03 -7.05
C VAL A 61 -7.29 -24.64 -7.38
N GLY A 62 -6.62 -24.05 -6.40
CA GLY A 62 -6.05 -22.71 -6.49
C GLY A 62 -5.11 -22.58 -7.69
N GLY A 63 -5.51 -21.76 -8.65
CA GLY A 63 -4.58 -21.05 -9.51
C GLY A 63 -3.93 -19.93 -8.70
N GLY A 64 -2.99 -20.30 -7.82
CA GLY A 64 -2.08 -19.31 -7.25
C GLY A 64 -1.35 -18.65 -8.42
N GLU A 65 -1.53 -17.33 -8.57
CA GLU A 65 -0.72 -16.55 -9.51
C GLU A 65 0.75 -16.80 -9.18
N ALA A 66 1.44 -17.57 -10.03
CA ALA A 66 2.89 -17.65 -10.08
C ALA A 66 3.55 -16.31 -10.50
N GLY A 67 2.89 -15.18 -10.24
CA GLY A 67 3.32 -13.82 -10.58
C GLY A 67 3.81 -13.01 -9.37
N ALA A 68 3.64 -13.49 -8.13
CA ALA A 68 4.08 -12.77 -6.94
C ALA A 68 5.61 -12.58 -6.86
N PHE A 69 6.40 -13.45 -7.52
CA PHE A 69 7.86 -13.40 -7.49
C PHE A 69 8.49 -12.30 -8.37
N ASN A 70 7.72 -11.64 -9.23
CA ASN A 70 8.21 -10.60 -10.16
C ASN A 70 7.57 -9.23 -9.93
N LYS A 71 6.76 -9.06 -8.88
CA LYS A 71 6.11 -7.78 -8.55
C LYS A 71 7.02 -6.96 -7.65
N CYS A 72 7.05 -5.66 -7.89
CA CYS A 72 7.87 -4.72 -7.12
C CYS A 72 7.13 -4.28 -5.86
N GLN A 73 7.88 -3.99 -4.79
CA GLN A 73 7.32 -3.49 -3.54
C GLN A 73 7.39 -1.97 -3.49
N VAL A 74 6.27 -1.32 -3.16
CA VAL A 74 6.16 0.14 -3.11
C VAL A 74 5.08 0.55 -2.11
N ALA A 75 5.23 1.72 -1.48
CA ALA A 75 4.17 2.28 -0.64
C ALA A 75 3.00 2.73 -1.52
N ALA A 76 1.75 2.50 -1.08
CA ALA A 76 0.56 2.83 -1.86
C ALA A 76 0.53 4.31 -2.33
N VAL A 77 0.88 5.25 -1.45
CA VAL A 77 0.95 6.69 -1.78
C VAL A 77 2.03 6.98 -2.83
N ASP A 78 3.17 6.29 -2.78
CA ASP A 78 4.28 6.50 -3.72
C ASP A 78 3.95 5.94 -5.11
N LEU A 79 3.21 4.83 -5.20
CA LEU A 79 2.75 4.29 -6.48
C LEU A 79 1.77 5.23 -7.18
N ILE A 80 0.81 5.80 -6.44
CA ILE A 80 -0.12 6.81 -6.99
C ILE A 80 0.67 8.04 -7.42
N GLY A 81 1.64 8.49 -6.62
CA GLY A 81 2.50 9.62 -6.96
C GLY A 81 3.31 9.41 -8.24
N ALA A 82 3.87 8.21 -8.44
CA ALA A 82 4.58 7.86 -9.67
C ALA A 82 3.66 7.91 -10.89
N TRP A 83 2.42 7.41 -10.76
CA TRP A 83 1.41 7.48 -11.82
C TRP A 83 1.02 8.94 -12.16
N VAL A 84 0.80 9.78 -11.14
CA VAL A 84 0.49 11.20 -11.33
C VAL A 84 1.66 11.93 -12.00
N THR A 85 2.88 11.71 -11.52
CA THR A 85 4.10 12.33 -12.04
C THR A 85 4.38 11.92 -13.49
N ALA A 86 4.01 10.70 -13.88
CA ALA A 86 4.12 10.22 -15.26
C ALA A 86 3.05 10.79 -16.21
N GLY A 87 2.20 11.72 -15.76
CA GLY A 87 1.17 12.33 -16.59
C GLY A 87 -0.11 11.49 -16.68
N VAL A 88 -0.43 10.73 -15.62
CA VAL A 88 -1.67 9.95 -15.45
C VAL A 88 -2.02 9.01 -16.61
N PRO A 89 -1.10 8.18 -17.15
CA PRO A 89 -1.43 7.28 -18.25
C PRO A 89 -2.51 6.25 -17.85
N GLU A 90 -3.47 6.01 -18.74
CA GLU A 90 -4.53 5.00 -18.52
C GLU A 90 -4.07 3.59 -18.90
N THR A 91 -3.52 3.44 -20.10
CA THR A 91 -3.12 2.15 -20.68
C THR A 91 -1.61 1.99 -20.77
N ASP A 92 -0.90 3.11 -20.89
CA ASP A 92 0.56 3.11 -21.02
C ASP A 92 1.22 2.77 -19.69
N LYS A 93 2.41 2.16 -19.79
CA LYS A 93 3.20 1.84 -18.62
C LYS A 93 3.84 3.12 -18.09
N PHE A 94 3.85 3.27 -16.78
CA PHE A 94 4.61 4.32 -16.12
C PHE A 94 5.73 3.72 -15.27
N PRO A 95 6.89 4.40 -15.21
CA PRO A 95 7.99 3.98 -14.38
C PRO A 95 7.75 4.32 -12.92
N PHE A 96 8.23 3.49 -12.01
CA PHE A 96 8.37 3.79 -10.59
C PHE A 96 9.60 3.07 -10.02
N THR A 97 10.03 3.48 -8.83
CA THR A 97 11.14 2.84 -8.11
C THR A 97 10.60 2.06 -6.92
N ASP A 98 11.04 0.81 -6.78
CA ASP A 98 10.67 -0.04 -5.64
C ASP A 98 11.42 0.39 -4.35
N VAL A 99 11.00 -0.17 -3.22
CA VAL A 99 11.63 0.10 -1.90
C VAL A 99 13.10 -0.33 -1.80
N ASN A 100 13.57 -1.20 -2.69
CA ASN A 100 14.95 -1.66 -2.81
C ASN A 100 15.75 -0.86 -3.86
N GLY A 101 15.18 0.17 -4.48
CA GLY A 101 15.82 1.00 -5.50
C GLY A 101 15.74 0.43 -6.92
N GLN A 102 14.93 -0.60 -7.17
CA GLN A 102 14.79 -1.23 -8.47
C GLN A 102 13.83 -0.48 -9.38
N ALA A 103 14.16 -0.40 -10.67
CA ALA A 103 13.28 0.18 -11.69
C ALA A 103 12.14 -0.78 -12.04
N CYS A 104 10.91 -0.26 -12.01
CA CYS A 104 9.70 -1.03 -12.24
C CYS A 104 8.72 -0.27 -13.12
N GLU A 105 7.83 -1.02 -13.77
CA GLU A 105 6.75 -0.48 -14.60
C GLU A 105 5.39 -0.96 -14.07
N ALA A 106 4.42 -0.06 -14.02
CA ALA A 106 3.04 -0.35 -13.63
C ALA A 106 2.05 0.17 -14.68
N VAL A 107 0.81 -0.33 -14.63
CA VAL A 107 -0.31 0.11 -15.48
C VAL A 107 -1.49 0.45 -14.58
N PHE A 108 -2.17 1.57 -14.85
CA PHE A 108 -3.22 2.10 -14.00
C PHE A 108 -4.28 1.05 -13.61
N ALA A 109 -4.86 0.35 -14.60
CA ALA A 109 -5.97 -0.58 -14.35
C ALA A 109 -5.60 -1.76 -13.43
N LYS A 110 -4.33 -2.20 -13.43
CA LYS A 110 -3.87 -3.37 -12.67
C LYS A 110 -3.24 -3.01 -11.33
N ASP A 111 -2.58 -1.85 -11.26
CA ASP A 111 -1.71 -1.52 -10.14
C ASP A 111 -2.25 -0.35 -9.31
N VAL A 112 -2.87 0.64 -9.95
CA VAL A 112 -3.33 1.89 -9.31
C VAL A 112 -4.81 1.83 -8.96
N LEU A 113 -5.68 1.49 -9.90
CA LEU A 113 -7.13 1.45 -9.67
C LEU A 113 -7.53 0.57 -8.46
N PRO A 114 -6.92 -0.62 -8.27
CA PRO A 114 -7.19 -1.43 -7.08
C PRO A 114 -7.00 -0.71 -5.74
N LEU A 115 -6.10 0.27 -5.64
CA LEU A 115 -5.89 1.08 -4.42
C LEU A 115 -7.16 1.85 -4.00
N PHE A 116 -8.05 2.13 -4.96
CA PHE A 116 -9.28 2.87 -4.72
C PHE A 116 -10.50 1.97 -4.57
N VAL A 117 -10.49 0.77 -5.17
CA VAL A 117 -11.69 -0.09 -5.26
C VAL A 117 -11.64 -1.32 -4.36
N GLU A 118 -10.47 -1.72 -3.88
CA GLU A 118 -10.33 -2.89 -2.99
C GLU A 118 -10.45 -2.47 -1.51
N SER A 119 -11.32 -3.18 -0.79
CA SER A 119 -11.40 -3.10 0.67
C SER A 119 -10.25 -3.86 1.32
N ASN A 120 -9.94 -3.52 2.58
CA ASN A 120 -8.85 -4.09 3.39
C ASN A 120 -7.45 -3.88 2.83
N LEU A 121 -7.29 -3.05 1.78
CA LEU A 121 -5.99 -2.80 1.18
C LEU A 121 -5.14 -1.87 2.04
N TRP A 122 -5.71 -0.74 2.49
CA TRP A 122 -4.98 0.29 3.22
C TRP A 122 -4.62 -0.13 4.65
N TYR A 123 -5.49 -0.89 5.29
CA TYR A 123 -5.28 -1.57 6.56
C TYR A 123 -6.41 -2.60 6.77
N PRO A 124 -6.24 -3.59 7.67
CA PRO A 124 -7.31 -4.54 7.98
C PRO A 124 -8.61 -3.84 8.41
N GLY A 125 -9.71 -4.12 7.72
CA GLY A 125 -11.00 -3.48 7.94
C GLY A 125 -11.23 -2.18 7.16
N SER A 126 -10.26 -1.68 6.39
CA SER A 126 -10.45 -0.45 5.62
C SER A 126 -11.53 -0.61 4.54
N LEU A 127 -12.43 0.35 4.42
CA LEU A 127 -13.34 0.42 3.27
C LEU A 127 -12.58 0.79 2.00
N SER A 128 -13.06 0.34 0.84
CA SER A 128 -12.59 0.88 -0.43
C SER A 128 -12.99 2.35 -0.57
N CYS A 129 -12.16 3.16 -1.24
CA CYS A 129 -12.49 4.55 -1.50
C CYS A 129 -13.79 4.67 -2.32
N SER A 130 -14.00 3.74 -3.25
CA SER A 130 -15.20 3.64 -4.07
C SER A 130 -16.46 3.28 -3.28
N SER A 131 -16.37 2.90 -2.01
CA SER A 131 -17.55 2.69 -1.15
C SER A 131 -18.32 3.99 -0.93
N CYS A 132 -17.62 5.13 -0.87
CA CYS A 132 -18.21 6.46 -0.64
C CYS A 132 -18.03 7.41 -1.83
N HIS A 133 -16.99 7.22 -2.65
CA HIS A 133 -16.68 8.03 -3.82
C HIS A 133 -16.90 7.21 -5.09
N GLN A 134 -18.14 7.21 -5.59
CA GLN A 134 -18.59 6.31 -6.65
C GLN A 134 -19.30 7.05 -7.78
N SER A 135 -19.65 6.31 -8.84
CA SER A 135 -20.14 6.85 -10.11
C SER A 135 -21.51 7.53 -10.04
N ASN A 136 -22.42 7.08 -9.17
CA ASN A 136 -23.69 7.74 -8.87
C ASN A 136 -23.49 8.99 -7.98
N LEU A 137 -23.20 10.12 -8.61
CA LEU A 137 -22.89 11.37 -7.92
C LEU A 137 -23.99 11.92 -7.01
N ALA A 138 -25.24 11.48 -7.16
CA ALA A 138 -26.33 11.90 -6.30
C ALA A 138 -26.14 11.45 -4.84
N VAL A 139 -25.40 10.36 -4.62
CA VAL A 139 -25.12 9.81 -3.29
C VAL A 139 -23.62 9.75 -2.97
N ALA A 140 -22.75 10.07 -3.94
CA ALA A 140 -21.31 10.08 -3.73
C ALA A 140 -20.89 11.24 -2.83
N LEU A 141 -20.08 10.95 -1.80
CA LEU A 141 -19.51 12.01 -0.99
C LEU A 141 -18.61 12.91 -1.84
N GLN A 142 -18.76 14.22 -1.64
CA GLN A 142 -18.05 15.24 -2.42
C GLN A 142 -18.27 15.13 -3.93
N ASN A 143 -19.37 14.53 -4.41
CA ASN A 143 -19.69 14.42 -5.84
C ASN A 143 -18.48 13.92 -6.67
N MET A 144 -17.78 12.92 -6.13
CA MET A 144 -16.51 12.39 -6.66
C MET A 144 -16.63 10.90 -6.94
N ASP A 145 -16.03 10.44 -8.03
CA ASP A 145 -15.97 9.04 -8.41
C ASP A 145 -14.51 8.55 -8.41
N LEU A 146 -14.17 7.60 -7.56
CA LEU A 146 -12.85 6.95 -7.53
C LEU A 146 -12.91 5.50 -8.04
N SER A 147 -14.02 5.07 -8.64
CA SER A 147 -14.21 3.70 -9.14
C SER A 147 -13.69 3.49 -10.57
N SER A 148 -13.30 4.56 -11.26
CA SER A 148 -12.86 4.52 -12.66
C SER A 148 -11.79 5.56 -12.96
N TYR A 149 -10.99 5.33 -14.00
CA TYR A 149 -10.00 6.30 -14.49
C TYR A 149 -10.65 7.66 -14.80
N ALA A 150 -11.73 7.65 -15.59
CA ALA A 150 -12.45 8.85 -15.96
C ALA A 150 -13.04 9.59 -14.73
N GLY A 151 -13.51 8.85 -13.73
CA GLY A 151 -14.00 9.42 -12.47
C GLY A 151 -12.91 10.15 -11.70
N ILE A 152 -11.74 9.53 -11.55
CA ILE A 152 -10.59 10.12 -10.84
C ILE A 152 -10.16 11.42 -11.52
N LEU A 153 -10.05 11.41 -12.85
CA LEU A 153 -9.70 12.62 -13.62
C LEU A 153 -10.79 13.69 -13.61
N ALA A 154 -12.05 13.30 -13.45
CA ALA A 154 -13.15 14.25 -13.33
C ALA A 154 -13.09 15.04 -12.00
N GLY A 155 -12.41 14.51 -10.99
CA GLY A 155 -12.15 15.20 -9.74
C GLY A 155 -13.36 15.27 -8.80
N SER A 156 -13.30 16.20 -7.84
CA SER A 156 -14.27 16.32 -6.75
C SER A 156 -15.18 17.53 -6.88
N GLY A 157 -16.31 17.53 -6.18
CA GLY A 157 -17.22 18.67 -6.10
C GLY A 157 -17.92 18.99 -7.42
N ARG A 158 -18.20 17.97 -8.24
CA ARG A 158 -18.92 18.12 -9.51
C ARG A 158 -20.34 18.62 -9.23
N ALA A 159 -20.56 19.92 -9.44
CA ALA A 159 -21.87 20.54 -9.27
C ALA A 159 -22.82 20.02 -10.36
N ASN A 160 -24.07 19.70 -10.00
CA ASN A 160 -25.17 19.49 -10.96
C ASN A 160 -24.88 18.56 -12.16
N GLY A 161 -24.00 17.57 -12.02
CA GLY A 161 -23.65 16.64 -13.11
C GLY A 161 -22.61 17.16 -14.10
N GLU A 162 -21.91 18.25 -13.79
CA GLU A 162 -20.78 18.74 -14.58
C GLU A 162 -19.72 17.65 -14.80
N PRO A 163 -19.11 17.58 -15.99
CA PRO A 163 -18.16 16.53 -16.34
C PRO A 163 -16.85 16.61 -15.56
N LYS A 164 -16.51 17.80 -15.04
CA LYS A 164 -15.30 18.05 -14.24
C LYS A 164 -15.62 18.89 -13.02
N GLY A 165 -14.88 18.64 -11.94
CA GLY A 165 -14.91 19.40 -10.71
C GLY A 165 -13.53 19.97 -10.38
N LYS A 166 -13.23 20.06 -9.09
CA LYS A 166 -11.91 20.43 -8.58
C LYS A 166 -10.94 19.29 -8.82
N ASP A 167 -9.80 19.63 -9.40
CA ASP A 167 -8.69 18.72 -9.55
C ASP A 167 -8.24 18.17 -8.19
N ILE A 168 -7.99 16.86 -8.17
CA ILE A 168 -7.52 16.14 -6.99
C ILE A 168 -6.08 15.62 -7.17
N LEU A 169 -5.48 15.80 -8.35
CA LEU A 169 -4.16 15.28 -8.72
C LEU A 169 -3.07 16.35 -8.77
N GLY A 170 -3.39 17.61 -8.43
CA GLY A 170 -2.40 18.67 -8.23
C GLY A 170 -1.75 19.17 -9.52
N GLY A 171 -2.43 19.05 -10.66
CA GLY A 171 -1.88 19.46 -11.97
C GLY A 171 -0.61 18.71 -12.38
N GLY A 172 -0.38 17.52 -11.83
CA GLY A 172 0.83 16.71 -12.06
C GLY A 172 1.91 16.88 -10.98
N VAL A 173 1.73 17.80 -10.04
CA VAL A 173 2.59 17.93 -8.85
C VAL A 173 1.94 17.16 -7.70
N TRP A 174 2.40 15.93 -7.47
CA TRP A 174 1.74 14.98 -6.57
C TRP A 174 1.59 15.51 -5.14
N GLU A 175 2.63 16.11 -4.57
CA GLU A 175 2.66 16.60 -3.19
C GLU A 175 1.71 17.77 -2.95
N GLU A 176 1.37 18.52 -4.01
CA GLU A 176 0.39 19.61 -3.97
C GLU A 176 -1.06 19.11 -4.16
N SER A 177 -1.22 17.85 -4.55
CA SER A 177 -2.53 17.27 -4.83
C SER A 177 -3.39 17.11 -3.58
N LEU A 178 -4.69 17.33 -3.72
CA LEU A 178 -5.64 17.07 -2.64
C LEU A 178 -5.63 15.58 -2.25
N LEU A 179 -5.44 14.68 -3.22
CA LEU A 179 -5.40 13.25 -2.95
C LEU A 179 -4.20 12.88 -2.07
N TYR A 180 -3.01 13.42 -2.34
CA TYR A 180 -1.85 13.24 -1.47
C TYR A 180 -2.12 13.72 -0.05
N GLN A 181 -2.67 14.92 0.10
CA GLN A 181 -2.98 15.51 1.41
C GLN A 181 -4.01 14.72 2.22
N MET A 182 -4.88 13.97 1.54
CA MET A 182 -5.87 13.09 2.19
C MET A 182 -5.30 11.71 2.57
N LEU A 183 -4.26 11.24 1.89
CA LEU A 183 -3.70 9.89 2.07
C LEU A 183 -2.40 9.87 2.89
N TYR A 184 -1.57 10.90 2.77
CA TYR A 184 -0.30 11.01 3.48
C TYR A 184 -0.52 11.43 4.94
N ALA A 185 0.02 10.63 5.85
CA ALA A 185 -0.30 10.64 7.27
C ALA A 185 0.93 10.69 8.17
N PRO A 186 1.78 11.73 8.09
CA PRO A 186 2.97 11.77 8.93
C PRO A 186 2.58 11.72 10.41
N GLY A 187 2.98 10.65 11.12
CA GLY A 187 2.59 10.43 12.52
C GLY A 187 1.10 10.18 12.72
N GLY A 188 0.39 9.70 11.70
CA GLY A 188 -1.05 9.38 11.76
C GLY A 188 -1.98 10.59 11.74
N VAL A 189 -1.48 11.80 11.46
CA VAL A 189 -2.28 13.03 11.43
C VAL A 189 -2.46 13.58 10.02
N SER A 190 -3.65 14.12 9.75
CA SER A 190 -3.94 14.80 8.49
C SER A 190 -3.22 16.14 8.41
N GLN A 191 -2.69 16.46 7.22
CA GLN A 191 -2.01 17.74 6.94
C GLN A 191 -2.99 18.88 6.61
N ILE A 192 -4.18 18.51 6.16
CA ILE A 192 -5.30 19.42 5.98
C ILE A 192 -6.28 19.19 7.12
N ASN A 193 -6.84 20.24 7.71
CA ASN A 193 -7.74 20.19 8.86
C ASN A 193 -9.06 19.45 8.55
N ARG A 194 -8.95 18.14 8.29
CA ARG A 194 -9.94 17.18 7.79
C ARG A 194 -9.53 15.78 8.29
N PRO A 195 -10.48 14.84 8.40
CA PRO A 195 -10.15 13.46 8.70
C PRO A 195 -9.27 12.85 7.61
N ILE A 196 -8.29 12.05 8.05
CA ILE A 196 -7.44 11.31 7.13
C ILE A 196 -8.18 10.15 6.48
N MET A 197 -7.82 9.84 5.24
CA MET A 197 -8.41 8.74 4.49
C MET A 197 -7.42 7.58 4.31
N PRO A 198 -7.94 6.33 4.26
CA PRO A 198 -9.30 5.93 4.62
C PRO A 198 -9.62 6.11 6.13
N LEU A 199 -10.91 6.27 6.46
CA LEU A 199 -11.37 6.51 7.84
C LEU A 199 -11.20 5.29 8.74
N GLY A 200 -10.66 5.49 9.94
CA GLY A 200 -10.41 4.41 10.90
C GLY A 200 -8.97 3.87 10.84
N ARG A 201 -8.07 4.60 10.17
CA ARG A 201 -6.63 4.35 10.20
C ARG A 201 -6.11 4.34 11.63
N THR A 202 -5.42 3.27 11.99
CA THR A 202 -4.75 3.09 13.28
C THR A 202 -3.32 3.65 13.23
N ALA A 203 -2.72 3.90 14.40
CA ALA A 203 -1.39 4.54 14.49
C ALA A 203 -0.22 3.66 13.99
N ASP A 204 -0.45 2.37 13.79
CA ASP A 204 0.50 1.41 13.24
C ASP A 204 0.55 1.40 11.70
N VAL A 205 -0.38 2.06 11.03
CA VAL A 205 -0.36 2.18 9.56
C VAL A 205 0.75 3.16 9.15
N PRO A 206 1.75 2.77 8.34
CA PRO A 206 2.86 3.64 7.95
C PRO A 206 2.37 4.92 7.29
N ASP A 207 3.10 6.05 7.42
CA ASP A 207 2.67 7.37 6.94
C ASP A 207 2.18 7.39 5.48
N LYS A 208 2.84 6.62 4.61
CA LYS A 208 2.55 6.51 3.17
C LYS A 208 1.61 5.35 2.79
N GLY A 209 0.93 4.79 3.79
CA GLY A 209 0.07 3.62 3.63
C GLY A 209 0.86 2.30 3.61
N PRO A 210 0.19 1.18 3.28
CA PRO A 210 0.78 -0.14 3.28
C PRO A 210 1.83 -0.28 2.16
N LEU A 211 2.78 -1.19 2.37
CA LEU A 211 3.60 -1.71 1.29
C LEU A 211 2.77 -2.70 0.47
N ILE A 212 2.75 -2.50 -0.84
CA ILE A 212 2.02 -3.35 -1.78
C ILE A 212 2.95 -3.90 -2.85
N PHE A 213 2.54 -5.02 -3.44
CA PHE A 213 3.15 -5.55 -4.64
C PHE A 213 2.41 -5.00 -5.86
N ALA A 214 3.17 -4.33 -6.73
CA ALA A 214 2.66 -3.72 -7.95
C ALA A 214 3.68 -3.84 -9.09
N GLY A 215 3.17 -3.76 -10.32
CA GLY A 215 3.97 -3.68 -11.51
C GLY A 215 4.88 -4.89 -11.73
N ARG A 216 5.93 -4.65 -12.53
CA ARG A 216 6.95 -5.64 -12.88
C ARG A 216 8.32 -4.99 -12.91
N PHE A 217 9.34 -5.76 -12.56
CA PHE A 217 10.74 -5.34 -12.67
C PHE A 217 11.12 -5.08 -14.14
N VAL A 218 11.93 -4.04 -14.37
CA VAL A 218 12.56 -3.75 -15.66
C VAL A 218 14.06 -4.06 -15.55
N PRO A 219 14.57 -5.09 -16.25
CA PRO A 219 16.01 -5.34 -16.30
C PRO A 219 16.78 -4.15 -16.84
N GLU A 220 17.93 -3.82 -16.23
CA GLU A 220 18.80 -2.68 -16.56
C GLU A 220 19.16 -2.58 -18.06
N GLU A 221 19.13 -3.69 -18.80
CA GLU A 221 19.42 -3.73 -20.23
C GLU A 221 18.45 -2.87 -21.08
N ASN A 222 17.25 -2.59 -20.58
CA ASN A 222 16.26 -1.72 -21.25
C ASN A 222 16.27 -0.26 -20.77
N ALA A 223 17.01 0.08 -19.70
CA ALA A 223 17.07 1.44 -19.18
C ALA A 223 17.99 2.37 -20.01
N SER A 224 18.90 1.79 -20.81
CA SER A 224 19.83 2.53 -21.67
C SER A 224 19.22 2.97 -23.01
N GLY A 225 18.01 2.55 -23.36
CA GLY A 225 17.40 2.84 -24.67
C GLY A 225 16.81 4.25 -24.81
N MET A 226 16.75 5.04 -23.74
CA MET A 226 16.06 6.34 -23.71
C MET A 226 17.00 7.53 -23.53
N THR A 227 18.22 7.42 -24.08
CA THR A 227 19.11 8.57 -24.28
C THR A 227 19.74 8.51 -25.67
N SER A 228 19.11 9.13 -26.67
CA SER A 228 19.73 10.18 -27.48
C SER A 228 18.86 10.58 -28.70
N PRO A 229 18.90 11.86 -29.11
CA PRO A 229 18.11 12.48 -30.17
C PRO A 229 18.48 12.07 -31.60
#